data_AF-A0A7Y5HBS2-F1
#
_entry.id   AF-A0A7Y5HBS2-F1
#
_cell.length_a   1.000
_cell.length_b   1.000
_cell.length_c   1.000
_cell.angle_alpha   90.00
_cell.angle_beta   90.00
_cell.angle_gamma   90.00
#
_symmetry.space_group_name_H-M   'P 1'
#
loop_
_entity.id
_entity.type
_entity.pdbx_description
1 polymer ?
#
loop_
_entity_poly.entity_id
_entity_poly.type
_entity_poly.pdbx_seq_one_letter_code
_entity_poly.pdbx_strand_id
1 'polypeptide(L)' 'MTLPALRPGDRALLDVEGLSALIAALRDDGFRVIGPVVRDGAIVYGDVRAAGDLPAGWTDDQAPGRYRLRR' A
#
# COMPACT_ATOMS: atom_id res chain seq x y z
N MET A 1 -2.09 12.03 -25.77
CA MET A 1 -1.58 13.15 -24.95
C MET A 1 -0.60 12.56 -23.96
N THR A 2 0.70 12.65 -24.24
CA THR A 2 1.74 12.04 -23.40
C THR A 2 1.94 12.95 -22.19
N LEU A 3 1.66 12.44 -20.99
CA LEU A 3 1.99 13.18 -19.77
C LEU A 3 3.52 13.32 -19.71
N PRO A 4 4.04 14.50 -19.34
CA PRO A 4 5.48 14.67 -19.16
C PRO A 4 5.97 13.67 -18.13
N ALA A 5 7.14 13.06 -18.39
CA ALA A 5 7.73 12.09 -17.48
C ALA A 5 8.01 12.76 -16.13
N LEU A 6 7.46 12.18 -15.06
CA LEU A 6 7.65 12.66 -13.68
C LEU A 6 9.14 12.72 -13.34
N ARG A 7 9.53 13.73 -12.57
CA ARG A 7 10.87 13.92 -12.02
C ARG A 7 10.84 13.80 -10.50
N PRO A 8 11.96 13.39 -9.86
CA PRO A 8 12.09 13.48 -8.42
C PRO A 8 11.79 14.90 -7.93
N GLY A 9 10.87 15.05 -6.98
CA GLY A 9 10.41 16.34 -6.46
C GLY A 9 9.08 16.82 -7.06
N ASP A 10 8.61 16.22 -8.16
CA ASP A 10 7.29 16.51 -8.69
C ASP A 10 6.19 16.00 -7.75
N ARG A 11 5.08 16.72 -7.72
CA ARG A 11 3.87 16.29 -7.02
C ARG A 11 2.91 15.66 -8.02
N ALA A 12 2.49 14.43 -7.73
CA ALA A 12 1.44 13.73 -8.45
C ALA A 12 0.42 13.20 -7.46
N LEU A 13 -0.82 13.01 -7.92
CA LEU A 13 -1.88 12.37 -7.14
C LEU A 13 -2.17 11.00 -7.76
N LEU A 14 -2.23 9.99 -6.90
CA LEU A 14 -2.59 8.63 -7.28
C LEU A 14 -3.85 8.28 -6.48
N ASP A 15 -4.96 8.08 -7.19
CA ASP A 15 -6.19 7.59 -6.57
C ASP A 15 -6.12 6.08 -6.32
N VAL A 16 -7.17 5.50 -5.72
CA VAL A 16 -7.20 4.09 -5.35
C VAL A 16 -7.17 3.17 -6.59
N GLU A 17 -7.81 3.58 -7.68
CA GLU A 17 -7.82 2.84 -8.93
C GLU A 17 -6.43 2.87 -9.59
N GLY A 18 -5.82 4.05 -9.69
CA GLY A 18 -4.48 4.24 -10.20
C GLY A 18 -3.42 3.50 -9.36
N LEU A 19 -3.57 3.47 -8.03
CA LEU A 19 -2.71 2.68 -7.16
C LEU A 19 -2.85 1.18 -7.43
N SER A 20 -4.08 0.70 -7.63
CA SER A 20 -4.33 -0.70 -7.99
C SER A 20 -3.71 -1.05 -9.34
N ALA A 21 -3.85 -0.17 -10.33
CA ALA A 21 -3.25 -0.33 -11.65
C ALA A 21 -1.71 -0.34 -11.59
N LEU A 22 -1.11 0.53 -10.77
CA LEU A 22 0.33 0.55 -10.55
C LEU A 22 0.85 -0.76 -9.94
N ILE A 23 0.18 -1.27 -8.91
CA ILE A 23 0.54 -2.55 -8.27
C ILE A 23 0.44 -3.70 -9.28
N ALA A 24 -0.61 -3.71 -10.12
CA ALA A 24 -0.77 -4.70 -11.18
C ALA A 24 0.37 -4.62 -12.20
N ALA A 25 0.68 -3.42 -12.72
CA ALA A 25 1.76 -3.21 -13.68
C ALA A 25 3.12 -3.68 -13.14
N LEU A 26 3.46 -3.34 -11.89
CA LEU A 26 4.70 -3.81 -11.27
C LEU A 26 4.77 -5.34 -11.17
N ARG A 27 3.65 -5.99 -10.87
CA ARG A 27 3.59 -7.45 -10.78
C ARG A 27 3.69 -8.11 -12.16
N ASP A 28 3.06 -7.54 -13.17
CA ASP A 28 3.15 -8.00 -14.55
C ASP A 28 4.58 -7.88 -15.10
N ASP A 29 5.32 -6.85 -14.65
CA ASP A 29 6.76 -6.69 -14.89
C ASP A 29 7.63 -7.65 -14.05
N GLY A 30 7.03 -8.54 -13.26
CA GLY A 30 7.72 -9.55 -12.45
C GLY A 30 8.27 -9.03 -11.11
N PHE A 31 7.96 -7.80 -10.73
CA PHE A 31 8.33 -7.28 -9.41
C PHE A 31 7.44 -7.81 -8.31
N ARG A 32 8.06 -8.04 -7.15
CA ARG A 32 7.36 -8.32 -5.90
C ARG A 32 7.07 -7.00 -5.19
N VAL A 33 5.79 -6.67 -5.03
CA VAL A 33 5.36 -5.46 -4.32
C VAL A 33 5.21 -5.78 -2.83
N ILE A 34 5.98 -5.06 -2.00
CA ILE A 34 5.97 -5.20 -0.55
C ILE A 34 5.41 -3.92 0.08
N GLY A 35 4.49 -4.07 1.02
CA GLY A 35 3.88 -2.96 1.75
C GLY A 35 3.28 -3.40 3.07
N PRO A 36 2.77 -2.45 3.88
CA PRO A 36 2.06 -2.78 5.10
C PRO A 36 0.75 -3.50 4.75
N VAL A 37 0.48 -4.60 5.44
CA VAL A 37 -0.75 -5.40 5.32
C VAL A 37 -1.22 -5.80 6.71
N VAL A 38 -2.53 -6.01 6.86
CA VAL A 38 -3.07 -6.56 8.11
C VAL A 38 -2.93 -8.08 8.08
N ARG A 39 -2.17 -8.63 9.03
CA ARG A 39 -2.00 -10.07 9.20
C ARG A 39 -1.98 -10.44 10.67
N ASP A 40 -2.72 -11.48 11.03
CA ASP A 40 -2.78 -12.01 12.40
C ASP A 40 -3.11 -10.94 13.46
N GLY A 41 -3.92 -9.94 13.09
CA GLY A 41 -4.30 -8.84 13.98
C GLY A 41 -3.21 -7.78 14.20
N ALA A 42 -2.20 -7.72 13.33
CA ALA A 42 -1.16 -6.69 13.33
C ALA A 42 -0.92 -6.09 11.92
N ILE A 43 -0.41 -4.87 11.86
CA ILE A 43 0.13 -4.31 10.61
C ILE A 43 1.58 -4.79 10.47
N VAL A 44 1.86 -5.55 9.43
CA VAL A 44 3.19 -6.10 9.12
C VAL A 44 3.56 -5.82 7.66
N TYR A 45 4.85 -5.83 7.32
CA TYR A 45 5.26 -5.79 5.92
C TYR A 45 5.06 -7.16 5.26
N GLY A 46 4.38 -7.17 4.12
CA GLY A 46 4.07 -8.39 3.38
C GLY A 46 3.78 -8.12 1.91
N ASP A 47 3.36 -9.18 1.21
CA ASP A 47 2.99 -9.11 -0.21
C ASP A 47 1.71 -8.32 -0.42
N VAL A 48 1.78 -7.32 -1.30
CA VAL A 48 0.63 -6.52 -1.73
C VAL A 48 0.30 -6.91 -3.18
N ARG A 49 -0.89 -7.50 -3.39
CA ARG A 49 -1.38 -7.91 -4.71
C ARG A 49 -2.35 -6.90 -5.30
N ALA A 50 -3.03 -6.12 -4.45
CA ALA A 50 -3.93 -5.03 -4.82
C ALA A 50 -3.96 -3.95 -3.73
N ALA A 51 -4.50 -2.77 -4.05
CA ALA A 51 -4.61 -1.67 -3.08
C ALA A 51 -5.46 -2.03 -1.85
N GLY A 52 -6.41 -2.96 -1.99
CA GLY A 52 -7.24 -3.46 -0.88
C GLY A 52 -6.49 -4.31 0.15
N ASP A 53 -5.27 -4.77 -0.15
CA ASP A 53 -4.44 -5.49 0.82
C ASP A 53 -3.79 -4.54 1.85
N LEU A 54 -3.74 -3.25 1.50
CA LEU A 54 -3.22 -2.21 2.40
C LEU A 54 -4.21 -1.98 3.56
N PRO A 55 -3.71 -1.57 4.74
CA PRO A 55 -4.51 -1.35 5.96
C PRO A 55 -5.37 -0.07 5.88
N ALA A 56 -6.14 0.11 4.80
CA ALA A 56 -7.02 1.26 4.65
C ALA A 56 -8.08 1.29 5.76
N GLY A 57 -8.13 2.42 6.48
CA GLY A 57 -9.04 2.61 7.62
C GLY A 57 -8.62 1.88 8.90
N TRP A 58 -7.51 1.15 8.90
CA TRP A 58 -7.00 0.55 10.13
C TRP A 58 -6.08 1.52 10.87
N THR A 59 -6.26 1.57 12.19
CA THR A 59 -5.37 2.24 13.13
C THR A 59 -4.96 1.25 14.22
N ASP A 60 -3.88 1.50 14.93
CA ASP A 60 -3.51 0.68 16.07
C ASP A 60 -3.69 1.41 17.40
N ASP A 61 -3.89 0.61 18.44
CA ASP A 61 -3.81 1.01 19.83
C ASP A 61 -2.64 0.27 20.45
N GLN A 62 -1.63 1.03 20.87
CA GLN A 62 -0.39 0.53 21.44
C GLN A 62 -0.27 0.93 22.91
N ALA A 63 -0.05 -0.07 23.77
CA ALA A 63 0.35 0.09 25.16
C ALA A 63 1.48 -0.91 25.49
N PRO A 64 2.24 -0.73 26.59
CA PRO A 64 3.29 -1.68 26.97
C PRO A 64 2.75 -3.12 27.02
N GLY A 65 3.23 -3.98 26.12
CA GLY A 65 2.81 -5.38 26.00
C GLY A 65 1.44 -5.61 25.34
N ARG A 66 0.80 -4.60 24.73
CA ARG A 66 -0.48 -4.74 24.03
C ARG A 66 -0.44 -4.04 22.66
N TYR A 67 -0.80 -4.80 21.64
CA TYR A 67 -1.08 -4.29 20.30
C TYR A 67 -2.48 -4.74 19.90
N ARG A 68 -3.34 -3.80 19.52
CA ARG A 68 -4.70 -4.12 19.04
C ARG A 68 -5.06 -3.23 17.88
N LEU A 69 -5.49 -3.85 16.78
CA LEU A 69 -6.03 -3.12 15.65
C LEU A 69 -7.45 -2.61 15.93
N ARG A 70 -7.71 -1.39 15.47
CA ARG A 70 -9.05 -0.79 15.39
C ARG A 70 -9.34 -0.38 13.94
N ARG A 71 -10.60 -0.46 13.55
CA ARG A 71 -11.11 -0.01 12.24
C ARG A 71 -12.07 1.14 12.46
#